data_AF-A0A820PSK7-F1
#
_entry.id   AF-A0A820PSK7-F1
#
_cell.length_a   1.000
_cell.length_b   1.000
_cell.length_c   1.000
_cell.angle_alpha   90.00
_cell.angle_beta   90.00
_cell.angle_gamma   90.00
#
_symmetry.space_group_name_H-M   'P 1'
#
loop_
_entity.id
_entity.type
_entity.pdbx_description
1 polymer ?
#
loop_
_entity_poly.entity_id
_entity_poly.type
_entity_poly.pdbx_seq_one_letter_code
_entity_poly.pdbx_strand_id
1 'polypeptide(L)'
;RFRNLLTLSDLSINVNIFNISKLSFEQHYEQFFKCNTHRIHSLYISNPIVIDLIFSSIKNDILLTRLRILYLKNIDLSDCEDFFDYLVLLPQLSTLIIYSFKKDCDRIIIYDKLFRLPALKYCQLSLNDSSNFPREVFSTAYDTVSPIENLIIDCNVYFNELLHILPYVPHLR
;
A
#
# COMPACT_ATOMS: atom_id res chain seq x y z
N ARG A 1 22.62 23.97 -12.09
CA ARG A 1 22.37 25.01 -11.07
C ARG A 1 21.20 24.68 -10.13
N PHE A 2 20.10 24.04 -10.59
CA PHE A 2 18.95 23.69 -9.75
C PHE A 2 19.00 22.31 -9.06
N ARG A 3 19.96 21.44 -9.39
CA ARG A 3 20.07 20.08 -8.83
C ARG A 3 20.17 20.07 -7.30
N ASN A 4 20.82 21.07 -6.72
CA ASN A 4 21.04 21.17 -5.27
C ASN A 4 19.81 21.68 -4.49
N LEU A 5 18.84 22.32 -5.16
CA LEU A 5 17.59 22.77 -4.52
C LEU A 5 16.68 21.58 -4.19
N LEU A 6 16.80 20.49 -4.95
CA LEU A 6 16.01 19.28 -4.72
C LEU A 6 16.70 18.29 -3.79
N THR A 7 17.98 18.42 -3.45
CA THR A 7 18.67 17.47 -2.56
C THR A 7 18.77 17.96 -1.11
N LEU A 8 18.58 19.26 -0.85
CA LEU A 8 18.70 19.88 0.48
C LEU A 8 17.40 20.52 0.99
N SER A 9 16.28 20.25 0.33
CA SER A 9 14.99 20.83 0.67
C SER A 9 14.20 19.90 1.59
N ASP A 10 13.53 20.45 2.59
CA ASP A 10 12.61 19.69 3.47
C ASP A 10 11.17 19.61 2.92
N LEU A 11 10.94 20.13 1.71
CA LEU A 11 9.61 20.15 1.12
C LEU A 11 9.14 18.74 0.80
N SER A 12 7.89 18.43 1.14
CA SER A 12 7.24 17.17 0.81
C SER A 12 7.14 16.98 -0.71
N ILE A 13 7.40 15.77 -1.18
CA ILE A 13 7.35 15.42 -2.60
C ILE A 13 6.14 14.52 -2.86
N ASN A 14 5.40 14.86 -3.90
CA ASN A 14 4.32 14.05 -4.43
C ASN A 14 4.78 13.44 -5.76
N VAL A 15 4.79 12.11 -5.85
CA VAL A 15 5.30 11.37 -7.01
C VAL A 15 4.14 10.73 -7.76
N ASN A 16 4.03 11.02 -9.05
CA ASN A 16 3.01 10.49 -9.94
C ASN A 16 3.67 9.74 -11.10
N ILE A 17 3.43 8.43 -11.20
CA ILE A 17 4.05 7.55 -12.19
C ILE A 17 2.96 6.73 -12.89
N PHE A 18 2.47 7.25 -14.02
CA PHE A 18 1.38 6.60 -14.76
C PHE A 18 1.85 5.82 -15.99
N ASN A 19 2.70 6.42 -16.81
CA ASN A 19 3.11 5.87 -18.10
C ASN A 19 4.59 6.15 -18.40
N ILE A 20 5.48 5.51 -17.65
CA ILE A 20 6.93 5.59 -17.85
C ILE A 20 7.47 4.23 -18.30
N SER A 21 8.44 4.22 -19.21
CA SER A 21 9.13 2.98 -19.56
C SER A 21 10.02 2.51 -18.41
N LYS A 22 10.33 1.21 -18.36
CA LYS A 22 11.24 0.63 -17.36
C LYS A 22 12.59 1.37 -17.30
N LEU A 23 13.25 1.51 -18.46
CA LEU A 23 14.56 2.18 -18.58
C LEU A 23 14.50 3.65 -18.14
N SER A 24 13.45 4.36 -18.54
CA SER A 24 13.26 5.75 -18.10
C SER A 24 13.06 5.82 -16.59
N PHE A 25 12.30 4.90 -16.01
CA PHE A 25 12.10 4.86 -14.57
C PHE A 25 13.40 4.58 -13.82
N GLU A 26 14.19 3.59 -14.22
CA GLU A 26 15.48 3.26 -13.61
C GLU A 26 16.43 4.48 -13.60
N GLN A 27 16.46 5.26 -14.69
CA GLN A 27 17.24 6.50 -14.74
C GLN A 27 16.74 7.56 -13.75
N HIS A 28 15.42 7.79 -13.68
CA HIS A 28 14.83 8.75 -12.74
C HIS A 28 14.97 8.28 -11.29
N TYR A 29 14.95 6.97 -11.09
CA TYR A 29 15.06 6.35 -9.79
C TYR A 29 16.41 6.65 -9.15
N GLU A 30 17.50 6.38 -9.87
CA GLU A 30 18.87 6.66 -9.38
C GLU A 30 19.14 8.16 -9.25
N GLN A 31 18.58 8.98 -10.15
CA GLN A 31 18.85 10.43 -10.13
C GLN A 31 18.02 11.21 -9.10
N PHE A 32 16.85 10.71 -8.73
CA PHE A 32 15.88 11.46 -7.93
C PHE A 32 15.24 10.61 -6.82
N PHE A 33 14.61 9.49 -7.17
CA PHE A 33 13.76 8.76 -6.22
C PHE A 33 14.55 8.27 -5.00
N LYS A 34 15.68 7.61 -5.24
CA LYS A 34 16.54 7.00 -4.22
C LYS A 34 17.04 8.00 -3.17
N CYS A 35 17.39 9.21 -3.59
CA CYS A 35 17.89 10.25 -2.67
C CYS A 35 16.78 10.99 -1.92
N ASN A 36 15.52 10.86 -2.33
CA ASN A 36 14.40 11.65 -1.82
C ASN A 36 13.33 10.80 -1.09
N THR A 37 13.61 9.52 -0.83
CA THR A 37 12.67 8.56 -0.18
C THR A 37 12.07 9.11 1.11
N HIS A 38 12.88 9.73 1.95
CA HIS A 38 12.50 10.36 3.22
C HIS A 38 11.56 11.58 3.07
N ARG A 39 11.37 12.10 1.86
CA ARG A 39 10.51 13.26 1.57
C ARG A 39 9.25 12.90 0.80
N ILE A 40 9.18 11.70 0.23
CA ILE A 40 8.02 11.26 -0.53
C ILE A 40 6.85 11.12 0.43
N HIS A 41 5.85 11.96 0.21
CA HIS A 41 4.66 12.05 1.03
C HIS A 41 3.49 11.30 0.41
N SER A 42 3.37 11.39 -0.92
CA SER A 42 2.36 10.67 -1.68
C SER A 42 2.98 10.01 -2.91
N LEU A 43 2.59 8.77 -3.16
CA LEU A 43 3.06 7.98 -4.28
C LEU A 43 1.86 7.41 -5.03
N TYR A 44 1.71 7.83 -6.29
CA TYR A 44 0.67 7.35 -7.19
C TYR A 44 1.32 6.60 -8.35
N ILE A 45 1.07 5.30 -8.45
CA ILE A 45 1.66 4.45 -9.49
C ILE A 45 0.55 3.66 -10.18
N SER A 46 0.50 3.71 -11.51
CA SER A 46 -0.42 2.87 -12.30
C SER A 46 0.29 1.95 -13.29
N ASN A 47 1.61 1.81 -13.15
CA ASN A 47 2.44 1.01 -14.03
C ASN A 47 2.94 -0.22 -13.27
N PRO A 48 2.49 -1.45 -13.61
CA PRO A 48 2.86 -2.68 -12.88
C PRO A 48 4.37 -2.88 -12.80
N ILE A 49 5.10 -2.62 -13.89
CA ILE A 49 6.55 -2.82 -13.98
C ILE A 49 7.27 -1.94 -12.94
N VAL A 50 6.79 -0.71 -12.74
CA VAL A 50 7.38 0.21 -11.77
C VAL A 50 7.04 -0.18 -10.34
N ILE A 51 5.82 -0.65 -10.10
CA ILE A 51 5.39 -1.17 -8.79
C ILE A 51 6.32 -2.32 -8.40
N ASP A 52 6.51 -3.29 -9.30
CA ASP A 52 7.42 -4.38 -9.07
C ASP A 52 8.84 -3.88 -8.84
N LEU A 53 9.36 -2.91 -9.60
CA LEU A 53 10.72 -2.39 -9.35
C LEU A 53 10.88 -1.74 -7.97
N ILE A 54 9.88 -0.98 -7.52
CA ILE A 54 9.93 -0.28 -6.22
C ILE A 54 9.79 -1.27 -5.07
N PHE A 55 8.83 -2.21 -5.18
CA PHE A 55 8.45 -3.09 -4.08
C PHE A 55 9.08 -4.50 -4.16
N SER A 56 9.44 -5.06 -5.31
CA SER A 56 10.28 -6.29 -5.32
C SER A 56 11.68 -6.04 -4.71
N SER A 57 12.12 -4.78 -4.74
CA SER A 57 13.35 -4.30 -4.12
C SER A 57 13.23 -4.07 -2.61
N ILE A 58 12.19 -4.58 -1.93
CA ILE A 58 12.02 -4.50 -0.46
C ILE A 58 13.26 -5.01 0.31
N LYS A 59 14.14 -5.78 -0.34
CA LYS A 59 15.46 -6.20 0.18
C LYS A 59 16.54 -5.09 0.22
N ASN A 60 16.29 -3.89 -0.31
CA ASN A 60 17.32 -2.85 -0.53
C ASN A 60 17.25 -1.64 0.43
N ASP A 61 16.72 -1.78 1.66
CA ASP A 61 16.70 -0.74 2.72
C ASP A 61 15.90 0.55 2.39
N ILE A 62 15.02 0.53 1.40
CA ILE A 62 14.27 1.73 0.99
C ILE A 62 12.98 1.87 1.79
N LEU A 63 13.08 2.63 2.88
CA LEU A 63 11.95 2.99 3.72
C LEU A 63 11.40 4.37 3.35
N LEU A 64 10.15 4.39 2.86
CA LEU A 64 9.40 5.62 2.61
C LEU A 64 8.77 6.13 3.92
N THR A 65 9.60 6.47 4.91
CA THR A 65 9.18 6.74 6.30
C THR A 65 8.15 7.87 6.47
N ARG A 66 8.07 8.80 5.51
CA ARG A 66 7.11 9.91 5.50
C ARG A 66 5.92 9.71 4.56
N LEU A 67 5.82 8.54 3.93
CA LEU A 67 4.72 8.23 3.02
C LEU A 67 3.41 8.18 3.80
N ARG A 68 2.44 9.01 3.37
CA ARG A 68 1.09 9.05 3.93
C ARG A 68 0.06 8.52 2.96
N ILE A 69 0.27 8.71 1.66
CA ILE A 69 -0.69 8.32 0.63
C ILE A 69 0.00 7.39 -0.35
N LEU A 70 -0.51 6.17 -0.46
CA LEU A 70 -0.11 5.20 -1.46
C LEU A 70 -1.30 4.86 -2.34
N TYR A 71 -1.19 5.18 -3.62
CA TYR A 71 -2.15 4.82 -4.63
C TYR A 71 -1.48 3.92 -5.66
N LEU A 72 -2.03 2.73 -5.85
CA LEU A 72 -1.51 1.73 -6.76
C LEU A 72 -2.65 1.22 -7.65
N LYS A 73 -2.38 1.14 -8.95
CA LYS A 73 -3.32 0.62 -9.94
C LYS A 73 -2.62 -0.37 -10.86
N ASN A 74 -3.33 -1.42 -11.26
CA ASN A 74 -2.83 -2.49 -12.12
C ASN A 74 -1.64 -3.19 -11.48
N ILE A 75 -1.84 -3.72 -10.28
CA ILE A 75 -0.79 -4.40 -9.53
C ILE A 75 -0.70 -5.85 -10.00
N ASP A 76 0.49 -6.27 -10.45
CA ASP A 76 0.82 -7.68 -10.67
C ASP A 76 1.99 -8.08 -9.76
N LEU A 77 1.79 -7.95 -8.45
CA LEU A 77 2.80 -8.36 -7.47
C LEU A 77 2.96 -9.87 -7.54
N SER A 78 4.14 -10.31 -7.97
CA SER A 78 4.52 -11.71 -7.93
C SER A 78 4.61 -12.26 -6.50
N ASP A 79 4.96 -11.40 -5.54
CA ASP A 79 4.98 -11.69 -4.11
C ASP A 79 4.22 -10.61 -3.34
N CYS A 80 3.05 -10.99 -2.89
CA CYS A 80 2.07 -10.12 -2.29
C CYS A 80 2.24 -10.02 -0.78
N GLU A 81 2.66 -11.12 -0.14
CA GLU A 81 2.89 -11.13 1.30
C GLU A 81 4.03 -10.17 1.65
N ASP A 82 5.12 -10.23 0.89
CA ASP A 82 6.27 -9.31 1.01
C ASP A 82 5.84 -7.85 0.90
N PHE A 83 4.95 -7.53 -0.05
CA PHE A 83 4.43 -6.18 -0.22
C PHE A 83 3.66 -5.70 1.01
N PHE A 84 2.76 -6.52 1.55
CA PHE A 84 2.01 -6.15 2.75
C PHE A 84 2.90 -6.11 3.99
N ASP A 85 3.95 -6.94 4.09
CA ASP A 85 4.96 -6.83 5.14
C ASP A 85 5.70 -5.50 5.07
N TYR A 86 6.03 -5.04 3.86
CA TYR A 86 6.61 -3.71 3.69
C TYR A 86 5.67 -2.59 4.11
N LEU A 87 4.37 -2.69 3.80
CA LEU A 87 3.40 -1.67 4.22
C LEU A 87 3.38 -1.51 5.74
N VAL A 88 3.53 -2.61 6.50
CA VAL A 88 3.59 -2.58 7.98
C VAL A 88 4.78 -1.74 8.48
N LEU A 89 5.85 -1.63 7.68
CA LEU A 89 7.02 -0.82 8.00
C LEU A 89 6.83 0.69 7.72
N LEU A 90 5.66 1.11 7.22
CA LEU A 90 5.38 2.52 6.88
C LEU A 90 4.57 3.20 8.00
N PRO A 91 5.24 3.88 8.96
CA PRO A 91 4.58 4.34 10.19
C PRO A 91 3.57 5.48 9.98
N GLN A 92 3.63 6.18 8.85
CA GLN A 92 2.77 7.33 8.56
C GLN A 92 1.71 7.06 7.49
N LEU A 93 1.63 5.83 6.98
CA LEU A 93 0.70 5.50 5.90
C LEU A 93 -0.74 5.65 6.39
N SER A 94 -1.42 6.71 5.95
CA SER A 94 -2.78 7.05 6.36
C SER A 94 -3.83 6.74 5.31
N THR A 95 -3.41 6.63 4.05
CA THR A 95 -4.29 6.40 2.91
C THR A 95 -3.67 5.34 2.01
N LEU A 96 -4.37 4.23 1.85
CA LEU A 96 -4.01 3.15 0.93
C LEU A 96 -5.14 2.95 -0.06
N ILE A 97 -4.80 3.01 -1.35
CA ILE A 97 -5.73 2.77 -2.45
C ILE A 97 -5.08 1.79 -3.40
N ILE A 98 -5.67 0.62 -3.56
CA ILE A 98 -5.18 -0.44 -4.43
C ILE A 98 -6.29 -0.87 -5.38
N TYR A 99 -6.05 -0.71 -6.67
CA TYR A 99 -6.94 -1.19 -7.73
C TYR A 99 -6.32 -2.34 -8.50
N SER A 100 -7.14 -3.37 -8.74
CA SER A 100 -6.80 -4.52 -9.59
C SER A 100 -5.68 -5.34 -9.00
N PHE A 101 -6.00 -6.05 -7.92
CA PHE A 101 -5.14 -7.02 -7.26
C PHE A 101 -5.29 -8.42 -7.90
N LYS A 102 -4.18 -9.15 -8.10
CA LYS A 102 -4.20 -10.48 -8.77
C LYS A 102 -4.65 -11.60 -7.82
N LYS A 103 -5.03 -12.73 -8.44
CA LYS A 103 -5.84 -13.83 -7.90
C LYS A 103 -5.24 -14.63 -6.74
N ASP A 104 -3.92 -14.65 -6.56
CA ASP A 104 -3.27 -15.70 -5.77
C ASP A 104 -2.92 -15.29 -4.32
N CYS A 105 -3.47 -14.19 -3.80
CA CYS A 105 -3.19 -13.80 -2.42
C CYS A 105 -4.21 -14.27 -1.39
N ASP A 106 -3.67 -14.71 -0.25
CA ASP A 106 -4.46 -14.97 0.93
C ASP A 106 -5.01 -13.65 1.53
N ARG A 107 -6.31 -13.47 1.34
CA ARG A 107 -7.04 -12.31 1.85
C ARG A 107 -7.00 -12.21 3.38
N ILE A 108 -6.92 -13.33 4.11
CA ILE A 108 -6.79 -13.32 5.58
C ILE A 108 -5.54 -12.57 5.97
N ILE A 109 -4.41 -12.95 5.36
CA ILE A 109 -3.10 -12.37 5.63
C ILE A 109 -3.10 -10.88 5.27
N ILE A 110 -3.71 -10.52 4.13
CA ILE A 110 -3.83 -9.12 3.70
C ILE A 110 -4.59 -8.30 4.74
N TYR A 111 -5.81 -8.70 5.09
CA TYR A 111 -6.64 -7.93 6.02
C TYR A 111 -6.01 -7.87 7.42
N ASP A 112 -5.42 -8.97 7.90
CA ASP A 112 -4.72 -8.99 9.20
C ASP A 112 -3.55 -7.99 9.22
N LYS A 113 -2.73 -7.94 8.16
CA LYS A 113 -1.65 -6.96 8.02
C LYS A 113 -2.19 -5.53 7.90
N LEU A 114 -3.23 -5.31 7.10
CA LEU A 114 -3.84 -3.99 6.88
C LEU A 114 -4.45 -3.41 8.16
N PHE A 115 -5.18 -4.20 8.92
CA PHE A 115 -5.82 -3.73 10.14
C PHE A 115 -4.83 -3.39 11.26
N ARG A 116 -3.61 -3.94 11.19
CA ARG A 116 -2.49 -3.61 12.09
C ARG A 116 -1.74 -2.33 11.73
N LEU A 117 -2.05 -1.68 10.60
CA LEU A 117 -1.37 -0.44 10.21
C LEU A 117 -1.74 0.71 11.15
N PRO A 118 -0.77 1.30 11.88
CA PRO A 118 -1.05 2.17 13.03
C PRO A 118 -1.58 3.56 12.67
N ALA A 119 -1.45 3.97 11.41
CA ALA A 119 -1.88 5.28 10.93
C ALA A 119 -2.96 5.20 9.85
N LEU A 120 -3.34 4.00 9.39
CA LEU A 120 -4.21 3.81 8.22
C LEU A 120 -5.64 4.22 8.54
N LYS A 121 -6.08 5.37 8.03
CA LYS A 121 -7.44 5.90 8.23
C LYS A 121 -8.36 5.62 7.05
N TYR A 122 -7.80 5.59 5.84
CA TYR A 122 -8.55 5.36 4.61
C TYR A 122 -7.96 4.18 3.85
N CYS A 123 -8.77 3.17 3.59
CA CYS A 123 -8.40 2.00 2.82
C CYS A 123 -9.42 1.76 1.71
N GLN A 124 -8.95 1.66 0.46
CA GLN A 124 -9.76 1.21 -0.66
C GLN A 124 -9.05 0.09 -1.40
N LEU A 125 -9.74 -1.04 -1.56
CA LEU A 125 -9.25 -2.22 -2.26
C LEU A 125 -10.26 -2.62 -3.34
N SER A 126 -9.79 -2.80 -4.57
CA SER A 126 -10.57 -3.42 -5.65
C SER A 126 -9.87 -4.70 -6.09
N LEU A 127 -10.51 -5.82 -5.80
CA LEU A 127 -9.96 -7.17 -5.99
C LEU A 127 -10.61 -7.79 -7.23
N ASN A 128 -9.81 -8.19 -8.22
CA ASN A 128 -10.31 -8.66 -9.51
C ASN A 128 -10.90 -10.10 -9.49
N ASP A 129 -11.10 -10.69 -8.31
CA ASP A 129 -11.35 -12.13 -8.21
C ASP A 129 -12.68 -12.49 -7.52
N SER A 130 -13.31 -13.53 -8.04
CA SER A 130 -14.58 -14.12 -7.57
C SER A 130 -14.42 -15.02 -6.35
N SER A 131 -13.21 -15.13 -5.80
CA SER A 131 -12.93 -15.91 -4.59
C SER A 131 -13.66 -15.32 -3.38
N ASN A 132 -14.19 -16.23 -2.55
CA ASN A 132 -14.95 -15.89 -1.35
C ASN A 132 -14.09 -15.07 -0.38
N PHE A 133 -14.74 -14.22 0.40
CA PHE A 133 -14.09 -13.53 1.50
C PHE A 133 -13.60 -14.56 2.54
N PRO A 134 -12.57 -14.26 3.31
CA PRO A 134 -12.14 -15.15 4.37
C PRO A 134 -13.27 -15.47 5.35
N ARG A 135 -13.54 -16.76 5.51
CA ARG A 135 -14.52 -17.30 6.49
C ARG A 135 -13.91 -17.52 7.87
N GLU A 136 -12.59 -17.40 7.98
CA GLU A 136 -11.85 -17.64 9.22
C GLU A 136 -11.66 -16.34 10.00
N VAL A 137 -11.53 -16.49 11.32
CA VAL A 137 -11.28 -15.38 12.24
C VAL A 137 -9.83 -14.91 12.03
N PHE A 138 -9.64 -13.61 11.79
CA PHE A 138 -8.29 -13.04 11.71
C PHE A 138 -7.53 -13.32 13.01
N SER A 139 -6.22 -13.60 12.93
CA SER A 139 -5.45 -14.13 14.07
C SER A 139 -5.23 -13.15 15.24
N THR A 140 -5.93 -12.01 15.30
CA THR A 140 -5.56 -10.97 16.25
C THR A 140 -5.86 -11.39 17.68
N ALA A 141 -4.77 -11.54 18.44
CA ALA A 141 -4.75 -11.31 19.86
C ALA A 141 -5.26 -9.87 20.17
N TYR A 142 -6.56 -9.79 20.46
CA TYR A 142 -7.33 -8.89 21.34
C TYR A 142 -6.95 -7.42 21.69
N ASP A 143 -5.79 -6.84 21.36
CA ASP A 143 -5.37 -5.58 22.03
C ASP A 143 -5.17 -4.33 21.14
N THR A 144 -5.16 -4.44 19.80
CA THR A 144 -5.00 -3.26 18.92
C THR A 144 -6.16 -3.12 17.93
N VAL A 145 -6.97 -2.11 18.20
CA VAL A 145 -8.05 -1.66 17.31
C VAL A 145 -7.46 -0.96 16.09
N SER A 146 -7.96 -1.28 14.89
CA SER A 146 -7.53 -0.60 13.66
C SER A 146 -8.01 0.85 13.65
N PRO A 147 -7.15 1.81 13.25
CA PRO A 147 -7.49 3.23 13.15
C PRO A 147 -8.29 3.58 11.87
N ILE A 148 -8.71 2.58 11.08
CA ILE A 148 -9.43 2.79 9.83
C ILE A 148 -10.79 3.45 10.10
N GLU A 149 -10.99 4.62 9.53
CA GLU A 149 -12.21 5.42 9.58
C GLU A 149 -13.04 5.25 8.30
N ASN A 150 -12.42 4.85 7.19
CA ASN A 150 -13.07 4.62 5.90
C ASN A 150 -12.51 3.36 5.24
N LEU A 151 -13.38 2.38 4.96
CA LEU A 151 -13.04 1.13 4.28
C LEU A 151 -13.95 0.92 3.08
N ILE A 152 -13.37 0.83 1.89
CA ILE A 152 -14.07 0.51 0.65
C ILE A 152 -13.47 -0.79 0.11
N ILE A 153 -14.26 -1.85 0.07
CA ILE A 153 -13.87 -3.12 -0.52
C ILE A 153 -14.78 -3.34 -1.73
N ASP A 154 -14.20 -3.14 -2.91
CA ASP A 154 -14.84 -3.38 -4.20
C ASP A 154 -14.58 -4.82 -4.61
N CYS A 155 -15.32 -5.74 -3.98
CA CYS A 155 -15.40 -7.15 -4.35
C CYS A 155 -16.74 -7.76 -3.90
N ASN A 156 -17.00 -9.01 -4.31
CA ASN A 156 -18.16 -9.74 -3.83
C ASN A 156 -17.94 -10.19 -2.38
N VAL A 157 -18.75 -9.68 -1.45
CA VAL A 157 -18.71 -10.01 -0.02
C VAL A 157 -20.10 -10.40 0.45
N TYR A 158 -20.22 -11.52 1.16
CA TYR A 158 -21.44 -11.92 1.84
C TYR A 158 -21.57 -11.20 3.19
N PHE A 159 -22.81 -10.98 3.64
CA PHE A 159 -23.07 -10.24 4.88
C PHE A 159 -22.41 -10.86 6.12
N ASN A 160 -22.40 -12.19 6.22
CA ASN A 160 -21.73 -12.91 7.31
C ASN A 160 -20.21 -12.66 7.33
N GLU A 161 -19.59 -12.49 6.17
CA GLU A 161 -18.17 -12.20 6.03
C GLU A 161 -17.83 -10.79 6.55
N LEU A 162 -18.72 -9.80 6.34
CA LEU A 162 -18.58 -8.47 6.94
C LEU A 162 -18.63 -8.50 8.47
N LEU A 163 -19.46 -9.36 9.07
CA LEU A 163 -19.55 -9.49 10.53
C LEU A 163 -18.22 -9.92 11.16
N HIS A 164 -17.37 -10.63 10.41
CA HIS A 164 -16.03 -11.00 10.86
C HIS A 164 -15.03 -9.84 10.83
N ILE A 165 -15.27 -8.78 10.04
CA ILE A 165 -14.38 -7.60 9.92
C ILE A 165 -14.70 -6.54 10.97
N LEU A 166 -15.99 -6.31 11.25
CA LEU A 166 -16.44 -5.20 12.10
C LEU A 166 -15.77 -5.12 13.49
N PRO A 167 -15.36 -6.22 14.16
CA PRO A 167 -14.57 -6.14 15.40
C PRO A 167 -13.22 -5.45 15.28
N TYR A 168 -12.62 -5.47 14.08
CA TYR A 168 -11.26 -5.00 13.84
C TYR A 168 -11.23 -3.52 13.45
N VAL A 169 -12.35 -3.01 12.92
CA VAL A 169 -12.52 -1.63 12.42
C VAL A 169 -13.73 -0.96 13.09
N PRO A 170 -13.71 -0.76 14.42
CA PRO A 170 -14.89 -0.34 15.19
C PRO A 170 -15.38 1.07 14.85
N HIS A 171 -14.55 1.92 14.22
CA HIS A 171 -14.96 3.23 13.73
C HIS A 171 -15.97 3.17 12.57
N LEU A 172 -16.19 1.99 11.97
CA LEU A 172 -17.14 1.76 10.90
C LEU A 172 -18.52 1.26 11.38
N ARG A 173 -18.70 1.10 12.70
CA ARG A 173 -19.94 0.61 13.31
C ARG A 173 -20.92 1.74 13.60
#